data_AF-A0A0G4MCU8-F1
#
_entry.id   AF-A0A0G4MCU8-F1
#
_cell.length_a   1.000
_cell.length_b   1.000
_cell.length_c   1.000
_cell.angle_alpha   90.00
_cell.angle_beta   90.00
_cell.angle_gamma   90.00
#
_symmetry.space_group_name_H-M   'P 1'
#
loop_
_entity.id
_entity.type
_entity.pdbx_description
1 polymer ?
#
loop_
_entity_poly.entity_id
_entity_poly.type
_entity_poly.pdbx_seq_one_letter_code
_entity_poly.pdbx_strand_id
1 'polypeptide(L)'
;MTACPITATPEGVLLTLPPPSTPLPRELPVPKAKEPTKWERFAAKRGIKPKTREQRRNLAFDEDTGEWARKWGYKGLNKKGENDWLVEVDPATEAQRKAGTEIRGDGRRERKEKVRRNERKQRKNARESMQAGKK
;
A
#
# COMPACT_ATOMS: atom_id res chain seq x y z
N MET A 1 -4.58 21.90 46.27
CA MET A 1 -4.16 20.92 45.25
C MET A 1 -3.18 19.93 45.86
N THR A 2 -3.64 18.99 46.70
CA THR A 2 -2.75 18.07 47.48
C THR A 2 -3.22 16.61 47.44
N ALA A 3 -4.25 16.27 46.66
CA ALA A 3 -4.87 14.94 46.64
C ALA A 3 -4.62 14.13 45.35
N CYS A 4 -3.82 14.64 44.41
CA CYS A 4 -3.48 13.92 43.17
C CYS A 4 -2.27 13.01 43.41
N PRO A 5 -2.23 11.78 42.84
CA PRO A 5 -1.10 10.89 43.03
C PRO A 5 0.14 11.46 42.34
N ILE A 6 1.27 11.35 43.05
CA ILE A 6 2.56 11.90 42.65
C ILE A 6 3.38 10.79 42.00
N THR A 7 3.85 11.01 40.78
CA THR A 7 4.79 10.12 40.10
C THR A 7 6.17 10.78 40.03
N ALA A 8 7.14 10.23 40.75
CA ALA A 8 8.53 10.67 40.69
C ALA A 8 9.25 9.92 39.56
N THR A 9 9.76 10.68 38.59
CA THR A 9 10.61 10.20 37.50
C THR A 9 11.98 10.89 37.58
N PRO A 10 13.04 10.35 36.95
CA PRO A 10 14.36 11.01 36.96
C PRO A 10 14.33 12.45 36.40
N GLU A 11 13.38 12.74 35.51
CA GLU A 11 13.16 14.07 34.93
C GLU A 11 12.40 15.03 35.87
N GLY A 12 11.79 14.52 36.95
CA GLY A 12 11.10 15.34 37.95
C GLY A 12 9.88 14.68 38.59
N VAL A 13 9.22 15.45 39.46
CA VAL A 13 8.02 15.06 40.20
C VAL A 13 6.77 15.58 39.49
N LEU A 14 5.92 14.67 39.00
CA LEU A 14 4.72 14.98 38.24
C LEU A 14 3.44 14.61 39.03
N LEU A 15 2.37 15.36 38.83
CA LEU A 15 1.04 15.09 39.39
C LEU A 15 0.13 14.46 38.32
N THR A 16 -0.58 13.39 38.66
CA THR A 16 -1.62 12.83 37.77
C THR A 16 -2.94 13.55 38.02
N LEU A 17 -3.37 14.39 37.07
CA LEU A 17 -4.64 15.11 37.16
C LEU A 17 -5.82 14.20 36.78
N PRO A 18 -7.00 14.36 37.43
CA PRO A 18 -8.21 13.67 37.01
C PRO A 18 -8.65 14.14 35.61
N PRO A 19 -9.42 13.32 34.87
CA PRO A 19 -9.97 13.73 33.59
C PRO A 19 -10.87 14.97 33.75
N PRO A 20 -10.93 15.86 32.76
CA PRO A 20 -11.78 17.04 32.83
C PRO A 20 -13.26 16.63 32.96
N SER A 21 -13.95 17.20 33.94
CA SER A 21 -15.37 16.91 34.22
C SER A 21 -16.34 17.75 33.39
N THR A 22 -15.87 18.87 32.85
CA THR A 22 -16.69 19.80 32.06
C THR A 22 -16.77 19.33 30.60
N PRO A 23 -17.97 19.02 30.07
CA PRO A 23 -18.12 18.64 28.67
C PRO A 23 -17.93 19.87 27.78
N LEU A 24 -16.85 19.89 27.00
CA LEU A 24 -16.57 20.94 26.02
C LEU A 24 -16.94 20.44 24.61
N PRO A 25 -17.48 21.31 23.74
CA PRO A 25 -17.73 20.95 22.36
C PRO A 25 -16.40 20.67 21.65
N ARG A 26 -16.40 19.65 20.79
CA ARG A 26 -15.24 19.37 19.94
C ARG A 26 -15.11 20.45 18.86
N GLU A 27 -13.87 20.81 18.54
CA GLU A 27 -13.57 21.68 17.40
C GLU A 27 -13.95 21.03 16.07
N LEU A 28 -13.63 19.74 15.92
CA LEU A 28 -13.89 18.96 14.71
C LEU A 28 -14.80 17.77 14.98
N PRO A 29 -15.68 17.42 14.02
CA PRO A 29 -16.50 16.23 14.12
C PRO A 29 -15.63 14.99 14.26
N VAL A 30 -16.21 13.94 14.84
CA VAL A 30 -15.54 12.64 14.90
C VAL A 30 -15.27 12.16 13.47
N PRO A 31 -14.06 11.64 13.16
CA PRO A 31 -13.77 11.12 11.83
C PRO A 31 -14.80 10.07 11.42
N LYS A 32 -15.48 10.28 10.29
CA LYS A 32 -16.46 9.33 9.75
C LYS A 32 -15.75 8.01 9.43
N ALA A 33 -16.45 6.88 9.64
CA ALA A 33 -15.95 5.58 9.25
C ALA A 33 -15.67 5.55 7.74
N LYS A 34 -14.52 4.97 7.37
CA LYS A 34 -14.15 4.85 5.95
C LYS A 34 -15.09 3.89 5.26
N GLU A 35 -15.65 4.33 4.13
CA GLU A 35 -16.46 3.44 3.31
C GLU A 35 -15.62 2.29 2.73
N PRO A 36 -16.19 1.08 2.65
CA PRO A 36 -15.50 -0.04 2.03
C PRO A 36 -15.34 0.22 0.54
N THR A 37 -14.12 0.08 0.05
CA THR A 37 -13.77 0.14 -1.36
C THR A 37 -14.45 -0.98 -2.15
N LYS A 38 -14.55 -0.83 -3.47
CA LYS A 38 -15.14 -1.87 -4.33
C LYS A 38 -14.47 -3.24 -4.18
N TRP A 39 -13.16 -3.27 -3.94
CA TRP A 39 -12.43 -4.52 -3.69
C TRP A 39 -12.79 -5.13 -2.34
N GLU A 40 -12.92 -4.33 -1.28
CA GLU A 40 -13.31 -4.83 0.05
C GLU A 40 -14.74 -5.37 0.04
N ARG A 41 -15.67 -4.70 -0.67
CA ARG A 41 -17.03 -5.21 -0.88
C ARG A 41 -17.02 -6.55 -1.62
N PHE A 42 -16.18 -6.68 -2.65
CA PHE A 42 -16.02 -7.93 -3.39
C PHE A 42 -15.37 -9.03 -2.53
N ALA A 43 -14.32 -8.70 -1.78
CA ALA A 43 -13.60 -9.62 -0.91
C ALA A 43 -14.50 -10.13 0.21
N ALA A 44 -15.30 -9.27 0.84
CA ALA A 44 -16.29 -9.65 1.83
C ALA A 44 -17.34 -10.59 1.23
N LYS A 45 -17.89 -10.27 0.04
CA LYS A 45 -18.88 -11.12 -0.64
C LYS A 45 -18.32 -12.49 -1.04
N ARG A 46 -17.03 -12.56 -1.37
CA ARG A 46 -16.34 -13.80 -1.77
C ARG A 46 -15.69 -14.54 -0.59
N GLY A 47 -15.71 -13.98 0.61
CA GLY A 47 -15.01 -14.55 1.77
C GLY A 47 -13.47 -14.54 1.64
N ILE A 48 -12.91 -13.64 0.85
CA ILE A 48 -11.45 -13.53 0.67
C ILE A 48 -10.84 -12.90 1.92
N LYS A 49 -10.11 -13.69 2.69
CA LYS A 49 -9.39 -13.23 3.88
C LYS A 49 -8.17 -12.38 3.50
N PRO A 50 -7.83 -11.36 4.31
CA PRO A 50 -6.61 -10.58 4.08
C PRO A 50 -5.36 -11.46 4.21
N LYS A 51 -4.33 -11.13 3.43
CA LYS A 51 -3.04 -11.83 3.48
C LYS A 51 -2.39 -11.69 4.86
N THR A 52 -1.75 -12.77 5.34
CA THR A 52 -1.03 -12.76 6.62
C THR A 52 0.17 -11.81 6.59
N ARG A 53 0.70 -11.46 7.78
CA ARG A 53 1.88 -10.58 7.90
C ARG A 53 3.09 -11.14 7.14
N GLU A 54 3.30 -12.45 7.21
CA GLU A 54 4.40 -13.16 6.55
C GLU A 54 4.28 -13.12 5.03
N GLN A 55 3.08 -13.36 4.49
CA GLN A 55 2.82 -13.27 3.06
C GLN A 55 3.06 -11.85 2.51
N ARG A 56 2.81 -10.82 3.33
CA ARG A 56 3.06 -9.41 3.00
C ARG A 56 4.52 -9.00 3.13
N ARG A 57 5.39 -9.83 3.73
CA ARG A 57 6.82 -9.53 3.87
C ARG A 57 7.46 -9.32 2.50
N ASN A 58 8.32 -8.31 2.40
CA ASN A 58 9.04 -7.93 1.17
C ASN A 58 10.26 -8.83 0.89
N LEU A 59 10.26 -10.09 1.32
CA LEU A 59 11.34 -11.02 1.04
C LEU A 59 10.77 -12.24 0.32
N ALA A 60 11.46 -12.68 -0.71
CA ALA A 60 11.19 -13.89 -1.47
C ALA A 60 12.53 -14.55 -1.79
N PHE A 61 12.55 -15.87 -1.72
CA PHE A 61 13.72 -16.65 -2.09
C PHE A 61 13.84 -16.66 -3.62
N ASP A 62 15.02 -16.34 -4.13
CA ASP A 62 15.34 -16.45 -5.55
C ASP A 62 16.08 -17.77 -5.78
N GLU A 63 15.46 -18.69 -6.52
CA GLU A 63 16.00 -20.03 -6.76
C GLU A 63 17.27 -20.01 -7.62
N ASP A 64 17.43 -19.00 -8.49
CA ASP A 64 18.58 -18.92 -9.40
C ASP A 64 19.86 -18.49 -8.69
N THR A 65 19.74 -17.58 -7.70
CA THR A 65 20.89 -17.07 -6.94
C THR A 65 21.05 -17.77 -5.58
N GLY A 66 20.04 -18.51 -5.13
CA GLY A 66 20.01 -19.11 -3.79
C GLY A 66 19.91 -18.09 -2.66
N GLU A 67 19.58 -16.83 -2.96
CA GLU A 67 19.55 -15.73 -1.99
C GLU A 67 18.12 -15.23 -1.72
N TRP A 68 17.93 -14.66 -0.53
CA TRP A 68 16.69 -13.97 -0.19
C TRP A 68 16.65 -12.56 -0.80
N ALA A 69 16.02 -12.44 -1.96
CA ALA A 69 15.82 -11.16 -2.65
C ALA A 69 14.54 -10.43 -2.21
N ARG A 70 14.50 -9.12 -2.47
CA ARG A 70 13.32 -8.30 -2.17
C ARG A 70 12.27 -8.43 -3.27
N LYS A 71 10.98 -8.55 -2.93
CA LYS A 71 9.90 -8.62 -3.93
C LYS A 71 9.79 -7.32 -4.75
N TRP A 72 10.04 -6.19 -4.09
CA TRP A 72 10.05 -4.85 -4.69
C TRP A 72 11.06 -3.94 -3.99
N GLY A 73 11.49 -2.87 -4.66
CA GLY A 73 12.48 -1.91 -4.15
C GLY A 73 13.85 -2.05 -4.83
N TYR A 74 14.94 -1.86 -4.06
CA TYR A 74 16.30 -2.04 -4.56
C TYR A 74 16.53 -3.49 -5.01
N LYS A 75 17.02 -3.66 -6.25
CA LYS A 75 17.19 -4.97 -6.91
C LYS A 75 15.97 -5.89 -6.76
N GLY A 76 14.76 -5.31 -6.84
CA GLY A 76 13.52 -6.06 -6.65
C GLY A 76 13.28 -7.10 -7.74
N LEU A 77 12.77 -8.27 -7.35
CA LEU A 77 12.37 -9.37 -8.25
C LEU A 77 11.40 -8.93 -9.36
N ASN A 78 10.62 -7.88 -9.13
CA ASN A 78 9.73 -7.28 -10.12
C ASN A 78 10.41 -6.63 -11.34
N LYS A 79 11.75 -6.54 -11.36
CA LYS A 79 12.57 -6.08 -12.48
C LYS A 79 13.59 -7.12 -12.94
N LYS A 80 13.50 -8.36 -12.43
CA LYS A 80 14.32 -9.47 -12.89
C LYS A 80 14.09 -9.65 -14.40
N GLY A 81 15.16 -9.78 -15.18
CA GLY A 81 15.08 -9.81 -16.66
C GLY A 81 15.29 -8.47 -17.37
N GLU A 82 15.07 -7.32 -16.71
CA GLU A 82 15.21 -6.01 -17.39
C GLU A 82 16.67 -5.57 -17.58
N ASN A 83 17.57 -6.04 -16.71
CA ASN A 83 19.00 -5.73 -16.75
C ASN A 83 19.83 -6.84 -17.41
N ASP A 84 19.17 -7.85 -17.97
CA ASP A 84 19.87 -9.00 -18.55
C ASP A 84 20.58 -8.57 -19.84
N TRP A 85 21.80 -9.04 -19.98
CA TRP A 85 22.67 -8.72 -21.11
C TRP A 85 22.10 -9.26 -22.44
N LEU A 86 21.38 -10.37 -22.38
CA LEU A 86 20.69 -11.01 -23.50
C LEU A 86 19.22 -11.23 -23.15
N VAL A 87 18.33 -10.97 -24.11
CA VAL A 87 16.91 -11.31 -24.04
C VAL A 87 16.60 -12.13 -25.28
N GLU A 88 16.13 -13.36 -25.08
CA GLU A 88 15.71 -14.23 -26.18
C GLU A 88 14.41 -13.71 -26.78
N VAL A 89 14.32 -13.72 -28.11
CA VAL A 89 13.19 -13.16 -28.84
C VAL A 89 12.76 -14.11 -29.94
N ASP A 90 11.46 -14.34 -30.04
CA ASP A 90 10.85 -15.07 -31.15
C ASP A 90 10.71 -14.14 -32.37
N PRO A 91 11.30 -14.47 -33.54
CA PRO A 91 11.23 -13.64 -34.74
C PRO A 91 9.80 -13.33 -35.19
N ALA A 92 8.82 -14.20 -34.92
CA ALA A 92 7.42 -13.94 -35.25
C ALA A 92 6.83 -12.80 -34.40
N THR A 93 7.26 -12.67 -33.15
CA THR A 93 6.78 -11.63 -32.22
C THR A 93 7.40 -10.26 -32.51
N GLU A 94 8.63 -10.21 -33.00
CA GLU A 94 9.25 -8.97 -33.48
C GLU A 94 8.58 -8.45 -34.74
N ALA A 95 8.27 -9.33 -35.70
CA ALA A 95 7.66 -8.92 -36.96
C ALA A 95 6.29 -8.24 -36.77
N GLN A 96 5.54 -8.60 -35.72
CA GLN A 96 4.25 -8.01 -35.39
C GLN A 96 4.34 -6.72 -34.56
N ARG A 97 5.54 -6.29 -34.16
CA ARG A 97 5.69 -5.19 -33.23
C ARG A 97 5.41 -3.83 -33.88
N LYS A 98 4.78 -2.94 -33.11
CA LYS A 98 4.59 -1.55 -33.53
C LYS A 98 5.93 -0.81 -33.60
N ALA A 99 6.13 -0.05 -34.68
CA ALA A 99 7.31 0.77 -34.89
C ALA A 99 7.63 1.67 -33.67
N GLY A 100 8.90 1.69 -33.24
CA GLY A 100 9.37 2.48 -32.10
C GLY A 100 9.15 1.84 -30.71
N THR A 101 8.95 0.52 -30.65
CA THR A 101 8.83 -0.24 -29.40
C THR A 101 10.02 -1.20 -29.27
N GLU A 102 10.62 -1.28 -28.08
CA GLU A 102 11.76 -2.18 -27.80
C GLU A 102 11.33 -3.26 -26.80
N ILE A 103 11.88 -4.50 -26.89
CA ILE A 103 11.57 -5.62 -25.96
C ILE A 103 11.74 -5.19 -24.51
N ARG A 104 12.89 -4.60 -24.19
CA ARG A 104 13.20 -4.17 -22.82
C ARG A 104 12.26 -3.08 -22.31
N GLY A 105 11.60 -2.36 -23.21
CA GLY A 105 10.62 -1.32 -22.89
C GLY A 105 9.24 -1.87 -22.50
N ASP A 106 8.87 -3.06 -22.94
CA ASP A 106 7.51 -3.59 -22.80
C ASP A 106 7.15 -3.92 -21.35
N GLY A 107 8.07 -4.58 -20.61
CA GLY A 107 7.89 -4.84 -19.17
C GLY A 107 7.71 -3.55 -18.37
N ARG A 108 8.41 -2.47 -18.73
CA ARG A 108 8.23 -1.14 -18.12
C ARG A 108 6.90 -0.50 -18.52
N ARG A 109 6.49 -0.60 -19.79
CA ARG A 109 5.22 -0.06 -20.31
C ARG A 109 4.03 -0.72 -19.63
N GLU A 110 4.01 -2.05 -19.56
CA GLU A 110 2.94 -2.82 -18.94
C GLU A 110 2.81 -2.50 -17.44
N ARG A 111 3.93 -2.43 -16.71
CA ARG A 111 3.94 -2.01 -15.30
C ARG A 111 3.41 -0.59 -15.11
N LYS A 112 3.84 0.37 -15.94
CA LYS A 112 3.33 1.75 -15.90
C LYS A 112 1.83 1.79 -16.16
N GLU A 113 1.33 0.99 -17.10
CA GLU A 113 -0.10 0.91 -17.37
C GLU A 113 -0.89 0.35 -16.18
N LYS A 114 -0.39 -0.72 -15.56
CA LYS A 114 -0.95 -1.30 -14.32
C LYS A 114 -0.99 -0.27 -13.18
N VAL A 115 0.08 0.50 -13.00
CA VAL A 115 0.14 1.61 -12.02
C VAL A 115 -0.91 2.67 -12.33
N ARG A 116 -0.97 3.18 -13.57
CA ARG A 116 -1.98 4.16 -14.01
C ARG A 116 -3.41 3.63 -13.84
N ARG A 117 -3.64 2.33 -14.08
CA ARG A 117 -4.94 1.69 -13.85
C ARG A 117 -5.29 1.64 -12.36
N ASN A 118 -4.32 1.37 -11.49
CA ASN A 118 -4.51 1.38 -10.04
C ASN A 118 -4.86 2.79 -9.53
N GLU A 119 -4.13 3.81 -9.96
CA GLU A 119 -4.40 5.21 -9.62
C GLU A 119 -5.80 5.64 -10.06
N ARG A 120 -6.22 5.27 -11.27
CA ARG A 120 -7.59 5.52 -11.76
C ARG A 120 -8.65 4.89 -10.86
N LYS A 121 -8.44 3.64 -10.41
CA LYS A 121 -9.34 2.95 -9.48
C LYS A 121 -9.37 3.62 -8.11
N GLN A 122 -8.21 4.03 -7.58
CA GLN A 122 -8.10 4.75 -6.31
C GLN A 122 -8.86 6.08 -6.36
N ARG A 123 -8.69 6.87 -7.43
CA ARG A 123 -9.42 8.13 -7.63
C ARG A 123 -10.93 7.91 -7.71
N LYS A 124 -11.38 6.86 -8.38
CA LYS A 124 -12.80 6.49 -8.44
C LYS A 124 -13.36 6.16 -7.06
N ASN A 125 -12.68 5.30 -6.30
CA ASN A 125 -13.10 4.95 -4.94
C ASN A 125 -13.11 6.18 -4.01
N ALA A 126 -12.13 7.07 -4.14
CA ALA A 126 -12.08 8.31 -3.35
C ALA A 126 -13.28 9.23 -3.65
N ARG A 127 -13.64 9.39 -4.94
CA ARG A 127 -14.83 10.16 -5.36
C ARG A 127 -16.12 9.57 -4.78
N GLU A 128 -16.27 8.25 -4.86
CA GLU A 128 -17.43 7.54 -4.29
C GLU A 128 -17.51 7.75 -2.77
N SER A 129 -16.38 7.64 -2.05
CA SER A 129 -16.35 7.87 -0.59
C SER A 129 -16.67 9.31 -0.17
N MET A 130 -16.25 10.31 -0.97
CA MET A 130 -16.56 11.71 -0.68
C MET A 130 -18.05 12.01 -0.89
N GLN A 131 -18.64 11.46 -1.96
CA GLN A 131 -20.07 11.64 -2.23
C GLN A 131 -20.93 11.03 -1.13
N ALA A 132 -20.56 9.85 -0.65
CA ALA A 132 -21.31 9.21 0.41
C ALA A 132 -21.08 9.87 1.78
N GLY A 133 -19.89 10.42 2.04
CA GLY A 133 -19.63 11.23 3.23
C GLY A 133 -20.35 12.58 3.25
N LYS A 134 -20.91 13.04 2.12
CA LYS A 134 -21.73 14.26 2.02
C LYS A 134 -23.23 14.00 2.24
N LYS A 135 -23.66 12.74 2.13
CA LYS A 135 -24.98 12.29 2.59
C LYS A 135 -24.96 12.08 4.11
#